data_AF-A0A062VHL5-F1
#
_entry.id   AF-A0A062VHL5-F1
#
_cell.length_a   1.000
_cell.length_b   1.000
_cell.length_c   1.000
_cell.angle_alpha   90.00
_cell.angle_beta   90.00
_cell.angle_gamma   90.00
#
_symmetry.space_group_name_H-M   'P 1'
#
loop_
_entity.id
_entity.type
_entity.pdbx_description
1 polymer ?
#
loop_
_entity_poly.entity_id
_entity_poly.type
_entity_poly.pdbx_seq_one_letter_code
_entity_poly.pdbx_strand_id
1 'polypeptide(L)'
;MPASDLRAEAESLARQLPGLNFKAEASEAAHIGSAGRRRAGTGENFWQYRRFTQEDAPGRIHWRRSAKGTELFVRESELETARTVLFWVDDAAGFRWKGAGDLRTKAEEATLLMLTMAILMSKDGERIGALGSGRSPSFGKRAVDRLLDDLSRGTKGQFPPPPKASATMVVASDFYDPPAEWQARLGPLAGRCPEGVLLAVSAPVEIAFPFEGRTKLSRPGTGDERILGRAETMREEYMRRFTEQREALATLAARMGWGLVTHVTGSPALSGASRLKAEIERFGVVAR
;
A
#
# COMPACT_ATOMS: atom_id res chain seq x y z
N MET A 1 2.53 -10.20 18.17
CA MET A 1 3.38 -11.14 17.41
C MET A 1 4.77 -10.53 17.24
N PRO A 2 5.90 -11.26 17.35
CA PRO A 2 7.21 -10.67 17.13
C PRO A 2 7.38 -10.28 15.66
N ALA A 3 8.14 -9.22 15.40
CA ALA A 3 8.34 -8.66 14.06
C ALA A 3 8.90 -9.69 13.06
N SER A 4 9.74 -10.62 13.52
CA SER A 4 10.28 -11.73 12.72
C SER A 4 9.20 -12.61 12.09
N ASP A 5 8.12 -12.88 12.83
CA ASP A 5 7.06 -13.78 12.39
C ASP A 5 6.18 -13.11 11.35
N LEU A 6 5.84 -11.83 11.56
CA LEU A 6 5.17 -10.99 10.55
C LEU A 6 5.95 -10.96 9.24
N ARG A 7 7.27 -10.79 9.35
CA ARG A 7 8.17 -10.69 8.21
C ARG A 7 8.24 -11.98 7.40
N ALA A 8 8.31 -13.13 8.06
CA ALA A 8 8.35 -14.45 7.42
C ALA A 8 7.00 -14.81 6.78
N GLU A 9 5.89 -14.49 7.45
CA GLU A 9 4.56 -14.71 6.92
C GLU A 9 4.27 -13.83 5.69
N ALA A 10 4.67 -12.55 5.73
CA ALA A 10 4.57 -11.66 4.58
C ALA A 10 5.33 -12.20 3.35
N GLU A 11 6.50 -12.80 3.57
CA GLU A 11 7.30 -13.49 2.54
C GLU A 11 6.56 -14.73 1.97
N SER A 12 5.90 -15.49 2.84
CA SER A 12 5.09 -16.64 2.44
C SER A 12 3.90 -16.23 1.56
N LEU A 13 3.20 -15.14 1.93
CA LEU A 13 2.10 -14.59 1.15
C LEU A 13 2.58 -14.02 -0.19
N ALA A 14 3.70 -13.29 -0.20
CA ALA A 14 4.25 -12.71 -1.42
C ALA A 14 4.63 -13.78 -2.45
N ARG A 15 5.10 -14.95 -2.01
CA ARG A 15 5.40 -16.09 -2.91
C ARG A 15 4.16 -16.71 -3.57
N GLN A 16 2.99 -16.55 -2.97
CA GLN A 16 1.73 -17.09 -3.47
C GLN A 16 1.02 -16.14 -4.45
N LEU A 17 1.45 -14.88 -4.51
CA LEU A 17 0.88 -13.88 -5.40
C LEU A 17 1.68 -13.81 -6.71
N PRO A 18 1.01 -13.51 -7.84
CA PRO A 18 1.74 -13.14 -9.06
C PRO A 18 2.56 -11.86 -8.82
N GLY A 19 3.55 -11.62 -9.68
CA GLY A 19 4.31 -10.36 -9.66
C GLY A 19 3.40 -9.14 -9.76
N LEU A 20 3.85 -8.01 -9.23
CA LEU A 20 3.06 -6.78 -9.21
C LEU A 20 3.35 -5.98 -10.48
N ASN A 21 2.31 -5.72 -11.27
CA ASN A 21 2.44 -5.01 -12.53
C ASN A 21 1.73 -3.66 -12.47
N PHE A 22 2.49 -2.60 -12.21
CA PHE A 22 2.02 -1.22 -12.21
C PHE A 22 1.57 -0.66 -13.59
N LYS A 23 1.59 -1.47 -14.66
CA LYS A 23 1.41 -1.01 -16.06
C LYS A 23 0.51 -1.90 -16.92
N ALA A 24 -0.14 -2.93 -16.37
CA ALA A 24 -0.72 -4.01 -17.19
C ALA A 24 -1.69 -3.54 -18.30
N GLU A 25 -2.50 -2.50 -18.09
CA GLU A 25 -3.44 -2.01 -19.12
C GLU A 25 -2.88 -0.92 -20.04
N ALA A 26 -1.84 -0.19 -19.62
CA ALA A 26 -1.20 0.82 -20.47
C ALA A 26 -0.52 0.18 -21.70
N SER A 27 -0.19 -1.11 -21.63
CA SER A 27 0.37 -1.87 -22.75
C SER A 27 -0.68 -2.28 -23.79
N GLU A 28 -1.90 -2.61 -23.38
CA GLU A 28 -2.97 -2.99 -24.31
C GLU A 28 -3.54 -1.77 -25.05
N ALA A 29 -3.70 -0.63 -24.37
CA ALA A 29 -4.11 0.63 -25.00
C ALA A 29 -3.04 1.26 -25.89
N ALA A 30 -1.75 0.96 -25.68
CA ALA A 30 -0.65 1.46 -26.51
C ALA A 30 -0.48 0.69 -27.83
N HIS A 31 -1.20 -0.42 -28.03
CA HIS A 31 -1.17 -1.17 -29.29
C HIS A 31 -2.10 -0.63 -30.37
N ILE A 32 -2.92 0.39 -30.06
CA ILE A 32 -3.74 1.10 -31.05
C ILE A 32 -3.26 2.56 -31.11
N GLY A 33 -2.13 2.75 -31.78
CA GLY A 33 -1.75 4.00 -32.44
C GLY A 33 -1.61 5.26 -31.58
N SER A 34 -0.50 5.43 -30.86
CA SER A 34 0.16 6.75 -30.81
C SER A 34 1.63 6.62 -30.37
N ALA A 35 2.52 7.25 -31.14
CA ALA A 35 3.89 7.47 -30.73
C ALA A 35 3.89 8.43 -29.52
N GLY A 36 4.20 7.92 -28.33
CA GLY A 36 4.13 8.71 -27.11
C GLY A 36 4.92 8.12 -25.96
N ARG A 37 6.20 8.48 -25.89
CA ARG A 37 7.07 8.45 -24.69
C ARG A 37 7.60 7.09 -24.20
N ARG A 38 8.29 6.37 -25.09
CA ARG A 38 9.33 5.39 -24.71
C ARG A 38 10.70 6.05 -24.90
N ARG A 39 11.45 6.26 -23.81
CA ARG A 39 12.82 6.80 -23.84
C ARG A 39 13.81 5.70 -23.48
N ALA A 40 14.89 5.57 -24.25
CA ALA A 40 16.00 4.68 -23.92
C ALA A 40 16.69 5.11 -22.61
N GLY A 41 17.10 4.16 -21.77
CA GLY A 41 17.66 4.42 -20.44
C GLY A 41 18.59 3.34 -19.90
N THR A 42 19.00 3.52 -18.65
CA THR A 42 19.95 2.65 -17.93
C THR A 42 19.26 1.61 -17.05
N GLY A 43 18.02 1.20 -17.36
CA GLY A 43 17.31 0.16 -16.60
C GLY A 43 17.95 -1.23 -16.70
N GLU A 44 17.37 -2.22 -16.03
CA GLU A 44 17.83 -3.62 -16.07
C GLU A 44 17.13 -4.44 -17.19
N ASN A 45 15.90 -4.07 -17.54
CA ASN A 45 15.10 -4.72 -18.58
C ASN A 45 15.63 -4.41 -19.99
N PHE A 46 16.03 -5.46 -20.70
CA PHE A 46 16.50 -5.38 -22.08
C PHE A 46 15.38 -4.86 -22.99
N TRP A 47 15.61 -3.72 -23.65
CA TRP A 47 14.64 -3.12 -24.58
C TRP A 47 14.95 -3.53 -26.02
N GLN A 48 16.09 -3.07 -26.53
CA GLN A 48 16.57 -3.39 -27.87
C GLN A 48 18.09 -3.28 -27.95
N TYR A 49 18.67 -3.90 -28.97
CA TYR A 49 19.99 -3.51 -29.42
C TYR A 49 19.84 -2.36 -30.41
N ARG A 50 20.55 -1.26 -30.19
CA ARG A 50 20.74 -0.24 -31.23
C ARG A 50 22.19 -0.21 -31.68
N ARG A 51 22.41 0.34 -32.88
CA ARG A 51 23.77 0.61 -33.38
C ARG A 51 24.45 1.62 -32.46
N PHE A 52 25.70 1.32 -32.13
CA PHE A 52 26.60 2.23 -31.44
C PHE A 52 26.76 3.52 -32.25
N THR A 53 26.76 4.65 -31.57
CA THR A 53 27.03 5.98 -32.14
C THR A 53 28.25 6.58 -31.45
N GLN A 54 28.91 7.56 -32.09
CA GLN A 54 30.12 8.18 -31.53
C GLN A 54 29.89 8.91 -30.18
N GLU A 55 28.63 9.18 -29.85
CA GLU A 55 28.20 9.77 -28.58
C GLU A 55 28.14 8.75 -27.43
N ASP A 56 28.21 7.45 -27.74
CA ASP A 56 28.17 6.38 -26.74
C ASP A 56 29.55 6.11 -26.13
N ALA A 57 29.59 5.93 -24.81
CA ALA A 57 30.79 5.49 -24.14
C ALA A 57 31.20 4.07 -24.63
N PRO A 58 32.48 3.83 -24.98
CA PRO A 58 32.95 2.53 -25.47
C PRO A 58 32.67 1.35 -24.54
N GLY A 59 32.58 1.60 -23.22
CA GLY A 59 32.23 0.59 -22.22
C GLY A 59 30.80 0.05 -22.32
N ARG A 60 29.92 0.68 -23.11
CA ARG A 60 28.54 0.24 -23.33
C ARG A 60 28.39 -0.75 -24.48
N ILE A 61 29.47 -1.03 -25.23
CA ILE A 61 29.45 -1.96 -26.35
C ILE A 61 29.14 -3.37 -25.85
N HIS A 62 28.10 -3.98 -26.41
CA HIS A 62 27.75 -5.35 -26.13
C HIS A 62 28.54 -6.29 -27.05
N TRP A 63 29.75 -6.66 -26.63
CA TRP A 63 30.71 -7.43 -27.44
C TRP A 63 30.13 -8.74 -27.99
N ARG A 64 29.37 -9.50 -27.18
CA ARG A 64 28.77 -10.78 -27.61
C ARG A 64 27.75 -10.62 -28.76
N ARG A 65 27.08 -9.47 -28.87
CA ARG A 65 26.15 -9.20 -29.97
C ARG A 65 26.91 -8.69 -31.19
N SER A 66 27.85 -7.79 -30.98
CA SER A 66 28.66 -7.16 -32.04
C SER A 66 29.58 -8.15 -32.75
N ALA A 67 30.06 -9.19 -32.06
CA ALA A 67 30.91 -10.22 -32.65
C ALA A 67 30.24 -11.08 -33.75
N LYS A 68 28.91 -10.95 -33.96
CA LYS A 68 28.17 -11.67 -35.00
C LYS A 68 28.13 -10.93 -36.34
N GLY A 69 28.73 -9.74 -36.46
CA GLY A 69 28.74 -8.94 -37.67
C GLY A 69 29.82 -7.85 -37.66
N THR A 70 29.74 -6.91 -38.59
CA THR A 70 30.69 -5.78 -38.73
C THR A 70 30.27 -4.53 -37.96
N GLU A 71 29.07 -4.54 -37.36
CA GLU A 71 28.49 -3.39 -36.66
C GLU A 71 28.57 -3.54 -35.14
N LEU A 72 28.85 -2.42 -34.47
CA LEU A 72 28.85 -2.34 -33.01
C LEU A 72 27.44 -2.07 -32.49
N PHE A 73 27.02 -2.82 -31.49
CA PHE A 73 25.73 -2.68 -30.83
C PHE A 73 25.88 -2.29 -29.37
N VAL A 74 25.02 -1.39 -28.92
CA VAL A 74 24.81 -1.06 -27.51
C VAL A 74 23.51 -1.71 -27.05
N ARG A 75 23.52 -2.28 -25.84
CA ARG A 75 22.31 -2.73 -25.17
C ARG A 75 21.60 -1.51 -24.58
N GLU A 76 20.42 -1.19 -25.09
CA GLU A 76 19.54 -0.22 -24.46
C GLU A 76 18.60 -0.94 -23.50
N SER A 77 18.40 -0.33 -22.35
CA SER A 77 17.42 -0.80 -21.38
C SER A 77 16.26 0.18 -21.31
N GLU A 78 15.09 -0.31 -20.92
CA GLU A 78 13.93 0.57 -20.71
C GLU A 78 14.22 1.52 -19.54
N LEU A 79 13.90 2.81 -19.69
CA LEU A 79 13.95 3.76 -18.59
C LEU A 79 12.71 3.55 -17.70
N GLU A 80 12.75 2.57 -16.80
CA GLU A 80 11.79 2.48 -15.72
C GLU A 80 12.29 3.35 -14.56
N THR A 81 11.71 4.54 -14.39
CA THR A 81 11.95 5.31 -13.17
C THR A 81 11.26 4.58 -12.04
N ALA A 82 12.04 4.02 -11.11
CA ALA A 82 11.50 3.38 -9.91
C ALA A 82 10.54 4.34 -9.19
N ARG A 83 9.30 3.92 -9.04
CA ARG A 83 8.28 4.57 -8.23
C ARG A 83 8.70 4.53 -6.77
N THR A 84 8.19 5.50 -6.03
CA THR A 84 8.33 5.55 -4.58
C THR A 84 6.97 5.27 -3.96
N VAL A 85 6.90 4.26 -3.11
CA VAL A 85 5.69 3.87 -2.37
C VAL A 85 5.93 4.10 -0.89
N LEU A 86 5.05 4.89 -0.28
CA LEU A 86 5.10 5.22 1.14
C LEU A 86 3.93 4.59 1.89
N PHE A 87 4.25 3.88 2.97
CA PHE A 87 3.29 3.21 3.82
C PHE A 87 3.08 3.97 5.12
N TRP A 88 1.86 3.98 5.63
CA TRP A 88 1.54 4.45 6.98
C TRP A 88 0.52 3.52 7.62
N VAL A 89 0.76 3.16 8.87
CA VAL A 89 -0.14 2.35 9.69
C VAL A 89 -0.55 3.19 10.89
N ASP A 90 -1.85 3.26 11.14
CA ASP A 90 -2.41 3.94 12.30
C ASP A 90 -1.87 3.34 13.60
N ASP A 91 -1.44 4.22 14.50
CA ASP A 91 -0.90 3.85 15.79
C ASP A 91 -1.83 4.23 16.95
N ALA A 92 -3.11 4.48 16.67
CA ALA A 92 -4.15 4.59 17.67
C ALA A 92 -4.35 3.26 18.40
N ALA A 93 -4.70 3.33 19.69
CA ALA A 93 -4.96 2.15 20.51
C ALA A 93 -6.14 1.31 19.99
N GLY A 94 -7.14 1.96 19.38
CA GLY A 94 -8.26 1.28 18.70
C GLY A 94 -7.80 0.39 17.55
N PHE A 95 -6.77 0.80 16.81
CA PHE A 95 -6.23 0.01 15.70
C PHE A 95 -5.33 -1.15 16.17
N ARG A 96 -4.68 -0.99 17.33
CA ARG A 96 -3.94 -2.07 18.01
C ARG A 96 -4.82 -3.00 18.86
N TRP A 97 -6.13 -2.97 18.66
CA TRP A 97 -7.07 -3.87 19.30
C TRP A 97 -7.42 -5.05 18.37
N LYS A 98 -7.66 -6.24 18.95
CA LYS A 98 -7.90 -7.49 18.21
C LYS A 98 -9.31 -8.04 18.31
N GLY A 99 -10.20 -7.38 19.06
CA GLY A 99 -11.52 -7.94 19.33
C GLY A 99 -11.48 -9.06 20.36
N ALA A 100 -12.31 -10.07 20.12
CA ALA A 100 -12.36 -11.31 20.89
C ALA A 100 -11.57 -12.42 20.19
N GLY A 101 -11.06 -13.37 20.97
CA GLY A 101 -10.35 -14.55 20.46
C GLY A 101 -8.86 -14.34 20.23
N ASP A 102 -8.23 -15.37 19.65
CA ASP A 102 -6.81 -15.38 19.33
C ASP A 102 -6.54 -14.91 17.89
N LEU A 103 -6.92 -13.65 17.64
CA LEU A 103 -6.70 -12.97 16.36
C LEU A 103 -5.52 -12.00 16.47
N ARG A 104 -4.95 -11.64 15.31
CA ARG A 104 -4.06 -10.48 15.21
C ARG A 104 -4.83 -9.20 15.49
N THR A 105 -4.13 -8.19 15.98
CA THR A 105 -4.66 -6.83 16.01
C THR A 105 -4.89 -6.31 14.60
N LYS A 106 -5.79 -5.33 14.42
CA LYS A 106 -6.05 -4.73 13.10
C LYS A 106 -4.77 -4.11 12.52
N ALA A 107 -3.92 -3.51 13.36
CA ALA A 107 -2.61 -2.97 12.99
C ALA A 107 -1.61 -4.04 12.54
N GLU A 108 -1.53 -5.19 13.22
CA GLU A 108 -0.66 -6.31 12.81
C GLU A 108 -1.11 -6.90 11.47
N GLU A 109 -2.43 -7.08 11.29
CA GLU A 109 -2.99 -7.58 10.03
C GLU A 109 -2.74 -6.59 8.87
N ALA A 110 -2.96 -5.29 9.10
CA ALA A 110 -2.64 -4.26 8.12
C ALA A 110 -1.14 -4.25 7.74
N THR A 111 -0.27 -4.35 8.75
CA THR A 111 1.19 -4.38 8.56
C THR A 111 1.60 -5.61 7.76
N LEU A 112 1.01 -6.78 8.03
CA LEU A 112 1.24 -8.00 7.24
C LEU A 112 0.92 -7.77 5.76
N LEU A 113 -0.28 -7.25 5.45
CA LEU A 113 -0.71 -7.00 4.08
C LEU A 113 0.19 -5.97 3.37
N MET A 114 0.57 -4.89 4.06
CA MET A 114 1.48 -3.87 3.53
C MET A 114 2.89 -4.42 3.28
N LEU A 115 3.42 -5.24 4.19
CA LEU A 115 4.73 -5.85 4.01
C LEU A 115 4.73 -6.85 2.85
N THR A 116 3.64 -7.59 2.64
CA THR A 116 3.49 -8.44 1.45
C THR A 116 3.62 -7.61 0.17
N MET A 117 2.96 -6.45 0.09
CA MET A 117 3.10 -5.55 -1.06
C MET A 117 4.52 -4.98 -1.18
N ALA A 118 5.11 -4.56 -0.07
CA ALA A 118 6.46 -4.02 -0.03
C ALA A 118 7.51 -5.03 -0.50
N ILE A 119 7.33 -6.31 -0.19
CA ILE A 119 8.21 -7.40 -0.68
C ILE A 119 8.09 -7.55 -2.20
N LEU A 120 6.88 -7.54 -2.75
CA LEU A 120 6.66 -7.61 -4.20
C LEU A 120 7.30 -6.39 -4.90
N MET A 121 6.97 -5.19 -4.45
CA MET A 121 7.50 -3.92 -4.99
C MET A 121 9.03 -3.86 -4.91
N SER A 122 9.60 -4.24 -3.76
CA SER A 122 11.04 -4.22 -3.55
C SER A 122 11.77 -5.23 -4.43
N LYS A 123 11.12 -6.34 -4.83
CA LYS A 123 11.68 -7.32 -5.77
C LYS A 123 11.70 -6.74 -7.19
N ASP A 124 10.72 -5.92 -7.53
CA ASP A 124 10.56 -5.27 -8.82
C ASP A 124 11.36 -3.95 -8.94
N GLY A 125 12.20 -3.63 -7.94
CA GLY A 125 13.11 -2.48 -7.95
C GLY A 125 12.50 -1.17 -7.45
N GLU A 126 11.28 -1.20 -6.93
CA GLU A 126 10.58 -0.02 -6.44
C GLU A 126 11.11 0.42 -5.08
N ARG A 127 11.06 1.74 -4.83
CA ARG A 127 11.49 2.31 -3.55
C ARG A 127 10.33 2.27 -2.56
N ILE A 128 10.56 1.66 -1.41
CA ILE A 128 9.58 1.56 -0.32
C ILE A 128 10.08 2.32 0.92
N GLY A 129 9.15 2.83 1.71
CA GLY A 129 9.46 3.48 2.99
C GLY A 129 8.22 3.78 3.81
N ALA A 130 8.41 4.08 5.09
CA ALA A 130 7.33 4.53 5.96
C ALA A 130 7.21 6.06 5.94
N LEU A 131 6.00 6.57 5.77
CA LEU A 131 5.69 7.99 5.86
C LEU A 131 5.97 8.49 7.29
N GLY A 132 6.67 9.62 7.42
CA GLY A 132 6.98 10.22 8.73
C GLY A 132 8.13 9.57 9.50
N SER A 133 8.76 8.50 8.98
CA SER A 133 9.88 7.81 9.63
C SER A 133 11.18 8.63 9.73
N GLY A 134 11.31 9.66 8.89
CA GLY A 134 12.56 10.43 8.72
C GLY A 134 13.63 9.71 7.89
N ARG A 135 13.37 8.50 7.41
CA ARG A 135 14.29 7.75 6.52
C ARG A 135 13.89 7.94 5.06
N SER A 136 14.90 8.03 4.19
CA SER A 136 14.66 8.03 2.74
C SER A 136 14.17 6.65 2.27
N PRO A 137 13.17 6.59 1.37
CA PRO A 137 12.74 5.35 0.75
C PRO A 137 13.88 4.64 0.02
N SER A 138 13.91 3.31 0.11
CA SER A 138 14.96 2.47 -0.46
C SER A 138 14.37 1.18 -1.03
N PHE A 139 15.16 0.40 -1.76
CA PHE A 139 14.76 -0.88 -2.34
C PHE A 139 15.67 -2.01 -1.85
N GLY A 140 15.30 -3.25 -2.15
CA GLY A 140 15.99 -4.47 -1.77
C GLY A 140 15.60 -5.02 -0.40
N LYS A 141 16.12 -6.21 -0.06
CA LYS A 141 15.71 -6.96 1.15
C LYS A 141 15.77 -6.15 2.45
N ARG A 142 16.84 -5.35 2.63
CA ARG A 142 17.01 -4.49 3.81
C ARG A 142 15.98 -3.36 3.90
N ALA A 143 15.39 -2.95 2.77
CA ALA A 143 14.35 -1.91 2.78
C ALA A 143 13.05 -2.43 3.42
N VAL A 144 12.71 -3.70 3.20
CA VAL A 144 11.53 -4.33 3.83
C VAL A 144 11.72 -4.41 5.35
N ASP A 145 12.90 -4.80 5.81
CA ASP A 145 13.20 -4.90 7.24
C ASP A 145 13.16 -3.51 7.92
N ARG A 146 13.74 -2.49 7.27
CA ARG A 146 13.64 -1.09 7.74
C ARG A 146 12.21 -0.57 7.76
N LEU A 147 11.40 -0.95 6.76
CA LEU A 147 10.00 -0.56 6.70
C LEU A 147 9.23 -1.17 7.88
N LEU A 148 9.41 -2.46 8.15
CA LEU A 148 8.81 -3.12 9.30
C LEU A 148 9.21 -2.45 10.62
N ASP A 149 10.49 -2.11 10.80
CA ASP A 149 10.96 -1.39 11.98
C ASP A 149 10.30 -0.01 12.13
N ASP A 150 10.12 0.72 11.02
CA ASP A 150 9.47 2.03 11.04
C ASP A 150 7.98 1.95 11.34
N LEU A 151 7.26 1.01 10.72
CA LEU A 151 5.84 0.79 10.96
C LEU A 151 5.60 0.33 12.40
N SER A 152 6.49 -0.52 12.94
CA SER A 152 6.41 -0.98 14.33
C SER A 152 6.67 0.15 15.34
N ARG A 153 7.52 1.12 14.99
CA ARG A 153 7.77 2.30 15.83
C ARG A 153 6.58 3.26 15.87
N GLY A 154 5.80 3.31 14.79
CA GLY A 154 4.66 4.21 14.65
C GLY A 154 5.05 5.68 14.61
N THR A 155 4.05 6.56 14.65
CA THR A 155 4.20 8.02 14.52
C THR A 155 3.83 8.77 15.81
N LYS A 156 3.70 8.03 16.92
CA LYS A 156 3.35 8.51 18.27
C LYS A 156 2.04 9.32 18.30
N GLY A 157 1.02 8.86 17.57
CA GLY A 157 -0.31 9.49 17.52
C GLY A 157 -0.39 10.74 16.64
N GLN A 158 0.68 11.08 15.91
CA GLN A 158 0.66 12.21 14.97
C GLN A 158 0.53 11.68 13.54
N PHE A 159 -0.39 12.26 12.77
CA PHE A 159 -0.46 11.98 11.34
C PHE A 159 0.69 12.72 10.62
N PRO A 160 1.56 12.02 9.86
CA PRO A 160 2.72 12.66 9.26
C PRO A 160 2.38 13.74 8.22
N PRO A 161 3.24 14.75 8.04
CA PRO A 161 3.09 15.72 6.95
C PRO A 161 3.32 15.05 5.58
N PRO A 162 2.87 15.68 4.48
CA PRO A 162 3.09 15.17 3.13
C PRO A 162 4.59 15.03 2.81
N PRO A 163 4.97 14.04 1.98
CA PRO A 163 6.37 13.82 1.62
C PRO A 163 6.94 14.94 0.76
N LYS A 164 8.27 15.07 0.75
CA LYS A 164 8.97 16.09 -0.05
C LYS A 164 8.77 15.88 -1.56
N ALA A 165 8.80 14.63 -2.01
CA ALA A 165 8.58 14.23 -3.39
C ALA A 165 7.27 13.45 -3.53
N SER A 166 6.66 13.51 -4.72
CA SER A 166 5.46 12.72 -5.04
C SER A 166 5.77 11.23 -4.91
N ALA A 167 4.83 10.50 -4.31
CA ALA A 167 4.91 9.07 -4.07
C ALA A 167 3.51 8.46 -4.14
N THR A 168 3.42 7.15 -4.35
CA THR A 168 2.18 6.39 -4.17
C THR A 168 1.98 6.12 -2.69
N MET A 169 0.79 6.42 -2.15
CA MET A 169 0.50 6.26 -0.73
C MET A 169 -0.22 4.95 -0.43
N VAL A 170 0.11 4.28 0.67
CA VAL A 170 -0.71 3.20 1.24
C VAL A 170 -0.94 3.51 2.71
N VAL A 171 -2.19 3.78 3.07
CA VAL A 171 -2.58 4.26 4.42
C VAL A 171 -3.51 3.24 5.04
N ALA A 172 -3.19 2.69 6.20
CA ALA A 172 -4.02 1.72 6.91
C ALA A 172 -4.53 2.26 8.23
N SER A 173 -5.83 2.12 8.46
CA SER A 173 -6.53 2.45 9.71
C SER A 173 -7.86 1.67 9.76
N ASP A 174 -8.59 1.78 10.86
CA ASP A 174 -10.01 1.40 10.91
C ASP A 174 -10.91 2.53 10.38
N PHE A 175 -10.36 3.75 10.25
CA PHE A 175 -11.04 4.94 9.76
C PHE A 175 -12.34 5.28 10.52
N TYR A 176 -12.41 5.01 11.82
CA TYR A 176 -13.60 5.30 12.62
C TYR A 176 -13.68 6.74 13.16
N ASP A 177 -12.60 7.51 13.07
CA ASP A 177 -12.66 8.96 13.31
C ASP A 177 -13.58 9.64 12.27
N PRO A 178 -14.21 10.78 12.61
CA PRO A 178 -15.13 11.48 11.71
C PRO A 178 -14.53 11.72 10.31
N PRO A 179 -15.32 11.59 9.22
CA PRO A 179 -14.81 11.75 7.85
C PRO A 179 -14.15 13.11 7.59
N ALA A 180 -14.61 14.16 8.26
CA ALA A 180 -14.01 15.51 8.18
C ALA A 180 -12.58 15.54 8.75
N GLU A 181 -12.29 14.78 9.81
CA GLU A 181 -10.94 14.67 10.36
C GLU A 181 -10.02 13.93 9.39
N TRP A 182 -10.50 12.84 8.78
CA TRP A 182 -9.75 12.14 7.74
C TRP A 182 -9.52 13.01 6.51
N GLN A 183 -10.50 13.81 6.11
CA GLN A 183 -10.33 14.78 5.02
C GLN A 183 -9.23 15.81 5.34
N ALA A 184 -9.18 16.32 6.58
CA ALA A 184 -8.15 17.25 7.00
C ALA A 184 -6.75 16.61 7.05
N ARG A 185 -6.65 15.35 7.50
CA ARG A 185 -5.39 14.59 7.58
C ARG A 185 -4.89 14.18 6.17
N LEU A 186 -5.77 13.69 5.31
CA LEU A 186 -5.43 13.13 4.00
C LEU A 186 -5.36 14.19 2.90
N GLY A 187 -6.08 15.30 3.01
CA GLY A 187 -6.12 16.36 2.00
C GLY A 187 -4.74 16.89 1.58
N PRO A 188 -3.84 17.25 2.52
CA PRO A 188 -2.47 17.66 2.19
C PRO A 188 -1.66 16.55 1.51
N LEU A 189 -1.89 15.29 1.84
CA LEU A 189 -1.22 14.14 1.21
C LEU A 189 -1.73 13.96 -0.22
N ALA A 190 -3.04 13.91 -0.42
CA ALA A 190 -3.65 13.75 -1.74
C ALA A 190 -3.27 14.88 -2.71
N GLY A 191 -3.13 16.11 -2.21
CA GLY A 191 -2.64 17.24 -3.02
C GLY A 191 -1.20 17.11 -3.50
N ARG A 192 -0.35 16.32 -2.81
CA ARG A 192 1.05 16.06 -3.18
C ARG A 192 1.25 14.71 -3.88
N CYS A 193 0.41 13.74 -3.54
CA CYS A 193 0.49 12.35 -3.95
C CYS A 193 -0.85 11.96 -4.60
N PRO A 194 -0.95 12.04 -5.95
CA PRO A 194 -2.21 11.81 -6.65
C PRO A 194 -2.67 10.34 -6.57
N GLU A 195 -1.75 9.42 -6.33
CA GLU A 195 -2.05 7.98 -6.22
C GLU A 195 -1.97 7.52 -4.77
N GLY A 196 -2.99 6.79 -4.32
CA GLY A 196 -2.95 6.13 -3.03
C GLY A 196 -4.06 5.12 -2.79
N VAL A 197 -3.84 4.20 -1.83
CA VAL A 197 -4.84 3.25 -1.33
C VAL A 197 -5.09 3.51 0.15
N LEU A 198 -6.36 3.53 0.52
CA LEU A 198 -6.80 3.38 1.91
C LEU A 198 -7.08 1.89 2.19
N LEU A 199 -6.39 1.31 3.17
CA LEU A 199 -6.60 -0.05 3.66
C LEU A 199 -7.38 0.00 4.97
N ALA A 200 -8.70 -0.16 4.88
CA ALA A 200 -9.59 -0.18 6.03
C ALA A 200 -9.64 -1.58 6.64
N VAL A 201 -9.16 -1.73 7.87
CA VAL A 201 -9.16 -3.02 8.58
C VAL A 201 -10.12 -2.98 9.76
N SER A 202 -11.04 -3.95 9.82
CA SER A 202 -12.03 -4.10 10.89
C SER A 202 -11.86 -5.44 11.61
N ALA A 203 -12.25 -5.50 12.89
CA ALA A 203 -12.35 -6.77 13.61
C ALA A 203 -13.75 -7.41 13.38
N PRO A 204 -13.88 -8.75 13.39
CA PRO A 204 -15.17 -9.43 13.17
C PRO A 204 -16.29 -8.93 14.09
N VAL A 205 -15.95 -8.65 15.35
CA VAL A 205 -16.88 -8.15 16.37
C VAL A 205 -17.43 -6.75 16.04
N GLU A 206 -16.65 -5.93 15.33
CA GLU A 206 -17.08 -4.58 14.88
C GLU A 206 -18.08 -4.67 13.74
N ILE A 207 -18.06 -5.75 12.95
CA ILE A 207 -18.98 -5.92 11.82
C ILE A 207 -20.24 -6.66 12.25
N ALA A 208 -20.09 -7.69 13.09
CA ALA A 208 -21.21 -8.53 13.52
C ALA A 208 -22.02 -7.91 14.66
N PHE A 209 -21.40 -7.03 15.47
CA PHE A 209 -21.96 -6.49 16.72
C PHE A 209 -22.69 -7.57 17.56
N PRO A 210 -22.00 -8.64 17.98
CA PRO A 210 -22.63 -9.81 18.63
C PRO A 210 -22.88 -9.58 20.13
N PHE A 211 -23.23 -8.36 20.53
CA PHE A 211 -23.45 -8.01 21.93
C PHE A 211 -24.93 -8.12 22.30
N GLU A 212 -25.22 -8.75 23.44
CA GLU A 212 -26.58 -8.99 23.95
C GLU A 212 -26.63 -8.76 25.47
N GLY A 213 -27.80 -8.33 25.96
CA GLY A 213 -28.03 -8.07 27.37
C GLY A 213 -27.16 -6.94 27.93
N ARG A 214 -26.82 -7.04 29.21
CA ARG A 214 -26.03 -6.01 29.91
C ARG A 214 -24.56 -6.10 29.51
N THR A 215 -24.12 -5.23 28.61
CA THR A 215 -22.75 -5.22 28.08
C THR A 215 -22.03 -3.93 28.46
N LYS A 216 -20.79 -4.05 28.92
CA LYS A 216 -19.88 -2.92 29.14
C LYS A 216 -18.96 -2.79 27.92
N LEU A 217 -19.11 -1.70 27.17
CA LEU A 217 -18.21 -1.34 26.07
C LEU A 217 -17.16 -0.37 26.61
N SER A 218 -15.90 -0.57 26.21
CA SER A 218 -14.79 0.33 26.54
C SER A 218 -14.07 0.71 25.26
N ARG A 219 -13.64 1.97 25.14
CA ARG A 219 -12.85 2.42 23.99
C ARG A 219 -11.37 2.16 24.28
N PRO A 220 -10.66 1.36 23.46
CA PRO A 220 -9.25 1.05 23.67
C PRO A 220 -8.38 2.31 23.75
N GLY A 221 -7.48 2.36 24.73
CA GLY A 221 -6.56 3.48 24.96
C GLY A 221 -7.17 4.74 25.57
N THR A 222 -8.48 4.73 25.82
CA THR A 222 -9.16 5.78 26.59
C THR A 222 -9.77 5.19 27.86
N GLY A 223 -10.10 6.04 28.82
CA GLY A 223 -10.90 5.65 29.99
C GLY A 223 -12.41 5.63 29.72
N ASP A 224 -12.84 5.83 28.47
CA ASP A 224 -14.25 5.95 28.13
C ASP A 224 -14.93 4.58 28.17
N GLU A 225 -15.94 4.48 29.02
CA GLU A 225 -16.74 3.27 29.20
C GLU A 225 -18.23 3.58 29.05
N ARG A 226 -18.96 2.68 28.41
CA ARG A 226 -20.41 2.76 28.27
C ARG A 226 -21.04 1.44 28.65
N ILE A 227 -21.91 1.48 29.65
CA ILE A 227 -22.71 0.33 30.05
C ILE A 227 -24.05 0.40 29.32
N LEU A 228 -24.33 -0.61 28.52
CA LEU A 228 -25.61 -0.81 27.85
C LEU A 228 -26.42 -1.83 28.65
N GLY A 229 -27.68 -1.50 28.97
CA GLY A 229 -28.58 -2.42 29.67
C GLY A 229 -29.03 -3.59 28.79
N ARG A 230 -29.37 -3.30 27.52
CA ARG A 230 -29.67 -4.27 26.46
C ARG A 230 -28.92 -3.85 25.18
N ALA A 231 -27.75 -4.42 24.95
CA ALA A 231 -26.88 -4.03 23.85
C ALA A 231 -27.52 -4.25 22.47
N GLU A 232 -28.37 -5.27 22.34
CA GLU A 232 -29.09 -5.61 21.12
C GLU A 232 -29.95 -4.44 20.59
N THR A 233 -30.46 -3.57 21.49
CA THR A 233 -31.25 -2.39 21.10
C THR A 233 -30.44 -1.33 20.33
N MET A 234 -29.11 -1.35 20.46
CA MET A 234 -28.20 -0.43 19.76
C MET A 234 -27.68 -0.99 18.44
N ARG A 235 -27.94 -2.27 18.14
CA ARG A 235 -27.39 -2.94 16.96
C ARG A 235 -27.78 -2.23 15.66
N GLU A 236 -29.05 -1.89 15.50
CA GLU A 236 -29.54 -1.23 14.28
C GLU A 236 -28.88 0.14 14.05
N GLU A 237 -28.89 1.00 15.07
CA GLU A 237 -28.27 2.32 15.01
C GLU A 237 -26.74 2.25 14.83
N TYR A 238 -26.09 1.29 15.47
CA TYR A 238 -24.66 1.04 15.27
C TYR A 238 -24.34 0.65 13.83
N MET A 239 -25.08 -0.32 13.27
CA MET A 239 -24.88 -0.79 11.90
C MET A 239 -25.20 0.29 10.87
N ARG A 240 -26.19 1.14 11.13
CA ARG A 240 -26.50 2.33 10.31
C ARG A 240 -25.28 3.26 10.26
N ARG A 241 -24.76 3.68 11.42
CA ARG A 241 -23.58 4.57 11.51
C ARG A 241 -22.33 3.93 10.91
N PHE A 242 -22.13 2.64 11.12
CA PHE A 242 -21.01 1.91 10.55
C PHE A 242 -21.05 1.91 9.02
N THR A 243 -22.24 1.71 8.44
CA THR A 243 -22.45 1.76 6.99
C THR A 243 -22.23 3.18 6.46
N GLU A 244 -22.81 4.20 7.10
CA GLU A 244 -22.61 5.61 6.75
C GLU A 244 -21.14 6.03 6.78
N GLN A 245 -20.39 5.58 7.80
CA GLN A 245 -18.96 5.85 7.91
C GLN A 245 -18.18 5.23 6.73
N ARG A 246 -18.51 3.99 6.33
CA ARG A 246 -17.85 3.31 5.21
C ARG A 246 -18.19 3.97 3.87
N GLU A 247 -19.43 4.39 3.66
CA GLU A 247 -19.84 5.12 2.46
C GLU A 247 -19.17 6.49 2.37
N ALA A 248 -19.06 7.20 3.50
CA ALA A 248 -18.35 8.47 3.58
C ALA A 248 -16.85 8.29 3.27
N LEU A 249 -16.22 7.23 3.78
CA LEU A 249 -14.83 6.89 3.47
C LEU A 249 -14.63 6.56 1.99
N ALA A 250 -15.53 5.78 1.38
CA ALA A 250 -15.49 5.47 -0.05
C ALA A 250 -15.63 6.74 -0.90
N THR A 251 -16.55 7.63 -0.52
CA THR A 251 -16.72 8.94 -1.16
C THR A 251 -15.47 9.81 -1.04
N LEU A 252 -14.84 9.82 0.15
CA LEU A 252 -13.61 10.56 0.39
C LEU A 252 -12.45 10.02 -0.47
N ALA A 253 -12.25 8.70 -0.50
CA ALA A 253 -11.24 8.06 -1.33
C ALA A 253 -11.41 8.39 -2.82
N ALA A 254 -12.65 8.24 -3.33
CA ALA A 254 -12.97 8.56 -4.73
C ALA A 254 -12.71 10.03 -5.07
N ARG A 255 -13.05 10.97 -4.18
CA ARG A 255 -12.77 12.41 -4.38
C ARG A 255 -11.28 12.73 -4.47
N MET A 256 -10.43 11.94 -3.80
CA MET A 256 -8.98 12.08 -3.85
C MET A 256 -8.35 11.33 -5.03
N GLY A 257 -9.11 10.55 -5.80
CA GLY A 257 -8.60 9.64 -6.81
C GLY A 257 -7.89 8.41 -6.24
N TRP A 258 -8.14 8.11 -4.96
CA TRP A 258 -7.51 7.00 -4.23
C TRP A 258 -8.42 5.77 -4.20
N GLY A 259 -7.80 4.58 -4.17
CA GLY A 259 -8.49 3.32 -4.00
C GLY A 259 -8.87 3.06 -2.53
N LEU A 260 -9.89 2.23 -2.31
CA LEU A 260 -10.29 1.76 -0.97
C LEU A 260 -10.33 0.23 -0.95
N VAL A 261 -9.59 -0.36 -0.02
CA VAL A 261 -9.57 -1.80 0.23
C VAL A 261 -10.06 -2.06 1.64
N THR A 262 -11.08 -2.89 1.78
CA THR A 262 -11.58 -3.33 3.09
C THR A 262 -11.13 -4.74 3.41
N HIS A 263 -10.70 -4.97 4.65
CA HIS A 263 -10.29 -6.26 5.16
C HIS A 263 -10.80 -6.50 6.58
N VAL A 264 -11.06 -7.77 6.91
CA VAL A 264 -11.55 -8.17 8.23
C VAL A 264 -10.53 -9.11 8.84
N THR A 265 -10.07 -8.83 10.05
CA THR A 265 -9.11 -9.71 10.73
C THR A 265 -9.69 -11.12 10.89
N GLY A 266 -8.84 -12.14 10.78
CA GLY A 266 -9.26 -13.55 10.79
C GLY A 266 -9.80 -14.07 9.46
N SER A 267 -10.06 -13.21 8.47
CA SER A 267 -10.24 -13.66 7.09
C SER A 267 -8.90 -14.05 6.47
N PRO A 268 -8.86 -14.86 5.40
CA PRO A 268 -7.61 -15.23 4.75
C PRO A 268 -6.79 -14.02 4.29
N ALA A 269 -5.59 -13.83 4.84
CA ALA A 269 -4.69 -12.72 4.52
C ALA A 269 -4.35 -12.65 3.03
N LEU A 270 -4.23 -13.80 2.35
CA LEU A 270 -4.00 -13.88 0.90
C LEU A 270 -5.08 -13.16 0.09
N SER A 271 -6.35 -13.25 0.51
CA SER A 271 -7.47 -12.56 -0.13
C SER A 271 -7.37 -11.04 0.06
N GLY A 272 -7.00 -10.60 1.26
CA GLY A 272 -6.73 -9.18 1.54
C GLY A 272 -5.57 -8.64 0.71
N ALA A 273 -4.46 -9.38 0.65
CA ALA A 273 -3.28 -9.02 -0.11
C ALA A 273 -3.55 -8.98 -1.62
N SER A 274 -4.38 -9.89 -2.13
CA SER A 274 -4.80 -9.90 -3.54
C SER A 274 -5.63 -8.66 -3.89
N ARG A 275 -6.59 -8.26 -3.05
CA ARG A 275 -7.37 -7.03 -3.25
C ARG A 275 -6.49 -5.78 -3.19
N LEU A 276 -5.57 -5.74 -2.23
CA LEU A 276 -4.61 -4.64 -2.10
C LEU A 276 -3.71 -4.53 -3.32
N LYS A 277 -3.19 -5.66 -3.81
CA LYS A 277 -2.42 -5.73 -5.05
C LYS A 277 -3.23 -5.18 -6.23
N ALA A 278 -4.47 -5.65 -6.40
CA ALA A 278 -5.32 -5.21 -7.52
C ALA A 278 -5.57 -3.70 -7.53
N GLU A 279 -5.80 -3.06 -6.38
CA GLU A 279 -5.93 -1.60 -6.32
C GLU A 279 -4.60 -0.89 -6.61
N ILE A 280 -3.47 -1.42 -6.13
CA ILE A 280 -2.16 -0.84 -6.39
C ILE A 280 -1.80 -0.91 -7.88
N GLU A 281 -2.19 -1.97 -8.58
CA GLU A 281 -1.93 -2.13 -10.01
C GLU A 281 -2.74 -1.17 -10.90
N ARG A 282 -3.83 -0.59 -10.38
CA ARG A 282 -4.56 0.47 -11.10
C ARG A 282 -3.78 1.78 -11.19
N PHE A 283 -2.75 1.96 -10.37
CA PHE A 283 -1.92 3.15 -10.37
C PHE A 283 -1.05 3.23 -11.62
N GLY A 284 -1.10 4.37 -12.31
CA GLY A 284 -0.50 4.57 -13.62
C GLY A 284 -1.41 4.29 -14.83
N VAL A 285 -2.64 3.83 -14.62
CA VAL A 285 -3.66 3.70 -15.69
C VAL A 285 -4.41 5.02 -15.91
N VAL A 286 -4.54 5.85 -14.87
CA VAL A 286 -5.31 7.11 -14.92
C VAL A 286 -4.36 8.31 -14.79
N ALA A 287 -3.77 8.69 -15.91
CA ALA A 287 -3.26 10.05 -16.12
C ALA A 287 -3.76 10.53 -17.49
N ARG A 288 -5.03 10.94 -17.53
CA ARG A 288 -5.58 11.81 -18.58
C ARG A 288 -6.48 12.84 -17.93
#